data_AF-A0A2E4G4S7-F1
#
_entry.id   AF-A0A2E4G4S7-F1
#
_cell.length_a   1.000
_cell.length_b   1.000
_cell.length_c   1.000
_cell.angle_alpha   90.00
_cell.angle_beta   90.00
_cell.angle_gamma   90.00
#
_symmetry.space_group_name_H-M   'P 1'
#
loop_
_entity.id
_entity.type
_entity.pdbx_description
1 polymer ?
#
loop_
_entity_poly.entity_id
_entity_poly.type
_entity_poly.pdbx_seq_one_letter_code
_entity_poly.pdbx_strand_id
1 'polypeptide(L)' 'MCLVVFAHQISTNYPLVLSANRDEFFSRDTREADFWGKEAGYGHILAGKDLKAGGTWLG' A
#
# COMPACT_ATOMS: atom_id res chain seq x y z
N MET A 1 12.42 -14.17 -0.84
CA MET A 1 12.28 -14.21 0.64
C MET A 1 11.34 -13.08 1.04
N CYS A 2 10.30 -13.34 1.82
CA CYS A 2 9.32 -12.31 2.16
C CYS A 2 9.57 -11.76 3.58
N LEU A 3 9.46 -10.45 3.75
CA LEU A 3 9.67 -9.74 5.02
C LEU A 3 8.53 -8.75 5.25
N VAL A 4 8.03 -8.69 6.48
CA VAL A 4 7.13 -7.63 6.95
C VAL A 4 7.70 -7.07 8.24
N VAL A 5 7.82 -5.75 8.32
CA VAL A 5 8.28 -5.01 9.49
C VAL A 5 7.23 -3.95 9.83
N PHE A 6 6.92 -3.81 11.12
CA PHE A 6 6.02 -2.78 11.59
C PHE A 6 6.58 -2.05 12.80
N ALA A 7 6.28 -0.76 12.89
CA ALA A 7 6.45 0.06 14.07
C ALA A 7 5.07 0.49 14.56
N HIS A 8 4.71 0.08 15.77
CA HIS A 8 3.40 0.33 16.35
C HIS A 8 3.54 1.25 17.56
N GLN A 9 2.81 2.38 17.54
CA GLN A 9 2.76 3.37 18.63
C GLN A 9 4.13 3.93 19.05
N ILE A 10 5.11 3.93 18.14
CA ILE A 10 6.43 4.53 18.37
C ILE A 10 6.40 6.05 18.11
N SER A 11 5.42 6.53 17.33
CA SER A 11 5.24 7.95 17.02
C SER A 11 3.79 8.38 17.27
N THR A 12 3.61 9.60 17.78
CA THR A 12 2.29 10.24 17.89
C THR A 12 1.75 10.70 16.53
N ASN A 13 2.62 10.98 15.56
CA ASN A 13 2.23 11.40 14.21
C ASN A 13 1.94 10.20 13.30
N TYR A 14 2.63 9.09 13.54
CA TYR A 14 2.50 7.85 12.77
C TYR A 14 2.19 6.68 13.73
N PRO A 15 0.91 6.50 14.13
CA PRO A 15 0.53 5.47 15.08
C PRO A 15 0.85 4.05 14.59
N LEU A 16 0.97 3.87 13.27
CA LEU A 16 1.42 2.64 12.64
C LEU A 16 2.25 2.96 11.39
N VAL A 17 3.41 2.34 11.28
CA VAL A 17 4.20 2.26 10.05
C VAL A 17 4.36 0.79 9.69
N LEU A 18 4.09 0.43 8.44
CA LEU A 18 4.22 -0.92 7.92
C LEU A 18 5.09 -0.88 6.66
N SER A 19 6.10 -1.74 6.60
CA SER A 19 6.95 -1.95 5.43
C SER A 19 6.96 -3.43 5.12
N ALA A 20 6.73 -3.78 3.86
CA ALA A 20 6.72 -5.15 3.41
C ALA A 20 7.56 -5.30 2.15
N ASN A 21 8.18 -6.45 2.00
CA ASN A 21 8.87 -6.87 0.80
C ASN A 21 8.50 -8.33 0.52
N ARG A 22 8.13 -8.60 -0.72
CA ARG A 22 7.74 -9.94 -1.18
C ARG A 22 8.34 -10.10 -2.57
N ASP A 23 8.79 -11.30 -2.90
CA ASP A 23 9.13 -11.62 -4.30
C ASP A 23 7.82 -11.63 -5.11
N GLU A 24 7.57 -10.54 -5.84
CA GLU A 24 6.30 -10.30 -6.51
C GLU A 24 6.18 -11.05 -7.85
N PHE A 25 4.93 -11.28 -8.28
CA PHE A 25 4.63 -11.62 -9.66
C PHE A 25 4.67 -10.35 -10.50
N PHE A 26 5.73 -10.18 -11.31
CA PHE A 26 5.91 -8.99 -12.18
C PHE A 26 4.73 -8.73 -13.15
N SER A 27 3.88 -9.73 -13.42
CA SER A 27 2.78 -9.66 -14.40
C SER A 27 1.41 -9.33 -13.80
N ARG A 28 1.37 -8.60 -12.68
CA ARG A 28 0.10 -8.13 -12.11
C ARG A 28 -0.21 -6.70 -12.58
N ASP A 29 -1.32 -6.56 -13.29
CA ASP A 29 -1.79 -5.27 -13.77
C ASP A 29 -2.06 -4.32 -12.60
N THR A 30 -1.33 -3.21 -12.59
CA THR A 30 -1.43 -2.17 -11.57
C THR A 30 -1.44 -0.80 -12.25
N ARG A 31 -2.17 0.15 -11.64
CA ARG A 31 -2.06 1.58 -11.95
C ARG A 31 -0.89 2.15 -11.14
N GLU A 32 -0.14 3.06 -11.75
CA GLU A 32 0.87 3.88 -11.07
C GLU A 32 0.31 4.60 -9.83
N ALA A 33 1.21 5.01 -8.94
CA ALA A 33 0.81 5.70 -7.72
C ALA A 33 0.23 7.09 -8.04
N ASP A 34 -0.99 7.31 -7.56
CA ASP A 34 -1.67 8.60 -7.62
C ASP A 34 -2.51 8.75 -6.36
N PHE A 35 -2.99 9.97 -6.09
CA PHE A 35 -4.01 10.17 -5.08
C PHE A 35 -5.31 9.52 -5.55
N TRP A 36 -5.78 8.54 -4.80
CA TRP A 36 -7.05 7.89 -5.10
C TRP A 36 -8.18 8.91 -4.93
N GLY A 37 -9.05 8.99 -5.94
CA GLY A 37 -10.16 9.93 -5.95
C GLY A 37 -11.30 9.53 -5.00
N LYS A 38 -12.51 10.02 -5.29
CA LYS A 38 -13.73 9.75 -4.50
C LYS A 38 -14.04 8.26 -4.34
N GLU A 39 -13.57 7.41 -5.25
CA GLU A 39 -13.75 5.96 -5.22
C GLU A 39 -13.18 5.27 -3.97
N ALA A 40 -12.24 5.90 -3.25
CA ALA A 40 -11.56 5.30 -2.12
C ALA A 40 -12.22 5.55 -0.76
N GLY A 41 -13.25 6.40 -0.70
CA GLY A 41 -13.91 6.80 0.56
C GLY A 41 -13.04 7.69 1.48
N TYR A 42 -11.72 7.66 1.33
CA TYR A 42 -10.75 8.44 2.10
C TYR A 42 -9.89 9.24 1.13
N GLY A 43 -10.08 10.56 1.06
CA GLY A 43 -9.51 11.43 0.02
C GLY A 43 -8.00 11.67 0.06
N HIS A 44 -7.22 10.81 0.72
CA HIS A 44 -5.80 11.03 1.01
C HIS A 44 -4.94 9.77 0.85
N ILE A 45 -5.37 8.80 0.04
CA ILE A 45 -4.56 7.60 -0.25
C ILE A 45 -3.67 7.89 -1.45
N LEU A 46 -2.36 8.01 -1.26
CA LEU A 46 -1.37 8.05 -2.34
C LEU A 46 -0.75 6.67 -2.49
N ALA A 47 -1.18 5.91 -3.51
CA ALA A 47 -0.63 4.58 -3.75
C ALA A 47 -0.93 4.07 -5.16
N GLY A 48 -0.15 3.10 -5.64
CA GLY A 48 -0.54 2.30 -6.81
C GLY A 48 -1.80 1.49 -6.51
N LYS A 49 -2.56 1.12 -7.55
CA LYS A 49 -3.79 0.33 -7.40
C LYS A 49 -3.71 -0.96 -8.20
N ASP A 50 -3.91 -2.07 -7.52
CA ASP A 50 -4.12 -3.38 -8.11
C ASP A 50 -5.41 -3.40 -8.93
N LEU A 51 -5.29 -3.61 -10.24
CA LEU A 51 -6.46 -3.60 -11.14
C LEU A 51 -7.23 -4.93 -11.09
N LYS A 52 -6.69 -5.98 -10.47
CA LYS A 52 -7.33 -7.28 -10.31
C LYS A 52 -8.06 -7.38 -8.97
N ALA A 53 -7.41 -7.00 -7.86
CA ALA A 53 -7.98 -7.08 -6.51
C ALA A 53 -8.52 -5.76 -5.96
N GLY A 54 -8.26 -4.62 -6.61
CA GLY A 54 -8.81 -3.31 -6.27
C GLY A 54 -8.13 -2.58 -5.10
N GLY A 55 -7.20 -3.23 -4.39
CA GLY A 55 -6.44 -2.66 -3.28
C GLY A 55 -5.11 -2.04 -3.68
N THR A 56 -4.36 -1.54 -2.70
CA THR A 56 -2.95 -1.19 -2.90
C THR A 56 -2.06 -2.38 -2.53
N TRP A 57 -0.87 -2.43 -3.11
CA TRP A 57 0.14 -3.40 -2.75
C TRP A 57 0.91 -2.92 -1.52
N LEU A 58 0.97 -3.77 -0.52
CA LEU A 58 1.90 -3.69 0.59
C LEU A 58 2.87 -4.83 0.32
N GLY A 59 3.93 -4.58 -0.47
CA GLY A 59 4.93 -5.55 -0.95
C GLY A 59 4.70 -7.00 -0.55
#